data_AF-A0A0S3SMK4-F1
#
_entry.id   AF-A0A0S3SMK4-F1
#
_cell.length_a   1.000
_cell.length_b   1.000
_cell.length_c   1.000
_cell.angle_alpha   90.00
_cell.angle_beta   90.00
_cell.angle_gamma   90.00
#
_symmetry.space_group_name_H-M   'P 1'
#
loop_
_entity.id
_entity.type
_entity.pdbx_description
1 polymer ?
#
loop_
_entity_poly.entity_id
_entity_poly.type
_entity_poly.pdbx_seq_one_letter_code
_entity_poly.pdbx_strand_id
1 'polypeptide(L)'
;MELSAPPSFPAFPSYPLLNSRVRVFNAIPNPTPSPFQASIFSLNPRKLTPMDLPRNVSSAAVVGDNDSATTTLPIDSGARIGEVKRVTKETNVSVKINLDGSGVADSSSGIPFLDHMLDQLASHGLFDVHVKATGDIHIDDHHTNEDVALAIGTALLQALGDRKGINRFGNFSAPLDEALIHVSLDLSGRPYLGYNLDIPTQRVGTYDTQLVEHFFQSLVNTSGMTLHIRQLAGKNSHHIIEATFKAFARALRQATEYDTRRLGTVPRYGAFLFCAETKRISFHSIYYFFL
;
A
#
# COMPACT_ATOMS: atom_id res chain seq x y z
N MET A 1 -23.90 43.64 -63.04
CA MET A 1 -23.55 42.77 -61.89
C MET A 1 -22.29 43.34 -61.27
N GLU A 2 -22.45 44.36 -60.43
CA GLU A 2 -21.37 44.84 -59.55
C GLU A 2 -21.39 43.96 -58.30
N LEU A 3 -20.24 43.36 -57.99
CA LEU A 3 -20.03 42.56 -56.77
C LEU A 3 -19.17 43.38 -55.81
N SER A 4 -19.74 43.62 -54.64
CA SER A 4 -19.27 44.42 -53.52
C SER A 4 -18.04 43.82 -52.83
N ALA A 5 -17.15 44.70 -52.36
CA ALA A 5 -15.95 44.37 -51.60
C ALA A 5 -16.27 43.82 -50.19
N PRO A 6 -15.39 42.95 -49.62
CA PRO A 6 -15.58 42.35 -48.30
C PRO A 6 -15.18 43.29 -47.13
N PRO A 7 -15.70 43.06 -45.91
CA PRO A 7 -15.48 43.93 -44.76
C PRO A 7 -14.12 43.72 -44.08
N SER A 8 -13.59 44.81 -43.53
CA SER A 8 -12.34 44.93 -42.77
C SER A 8 -12.43 44.33 -41.36
N PHE A 9 -11.46 43.49 -40.98
CA PHE A 9 -11.30 42.94 -39.62
C PHE A 9 -10.67 43.95 -38.64
N PRO A 10 -11.05 43.93 -37.35
CA PRO A 10 -10.48 44.80 -36.33
C PRO A 10 -9.08 44.35 -35.89
N ALA A 11 -8.24 45.34 -35.54
CA ALA A 11 -6.86 45.17 -35.11
C ALA A 11 -6.74 44.47 -33.73
N PHE A 12 -5.84 43.49 -33.63
CA PHE A 12 -5.44 42.85 -32.38
C PHE A 12 -4.52 43.77 -31.55
N PRO A 13 -4.66 43.79 -30.21
CA PRO A 13 -3.71 44.49 -29.34
C PRO A 13 -2.38 43.73 -29.22
N SER A 14 -1.30 44.49 -29.26
CA SER A 14 0.09 44.05 -29.15
C SER A 14 0.45 43.64 -27.71
N TYR A 15 1.01 42.44 -27.56
CA TYR A 15 1.63 41.98 -26.30
C TYR A 15 3.04 42.56 -26.14
N PRO A 16 3.42 43.07 -24.96
CA PRO A 16 4.80 43.48 -24.70
C PRO A 16 5.73 42.27 -24.49
N LEU A 17 6.85 42.28 -25.20
CA LEU A 17 7.95 41.33 -25.11
C LEU A 17 8.58 41.35 -23.70
N LEU A 18 8.54 40.21 -23.01
CA LEU A 18 9.25 40.02 -21.75
C LEU A 18 10.71 39.64 -22.02
N ASN A 19 11.63 40.54 -21.64
CA ASN A 19 13.08 40.35 -21.71
C ASN A 19 13.54 39.09 -20.96
N SER A 20 14.12 38.13 -21.68
CA SER A 20 14.86 37.00 -21.13
C SER A 20 16.22 37.49 -20.58
N ARG A 21 16.27 37.83 -19.29
CA ARG A 21 17.54 37.93 -18.56
C ARG A 21 18.01 36.53 -18.17
N VAL A 22 18.87 35.96 -19.00
CA VAL A 22 19.72 34.80 -18.67
C VAL A 22 20.59 35.19 -17.46
N ARG A 23 20.30 34.60 -16.29
CA ARG A 23 21.25 34.61 -15.16
C ARG A 23 22.15 33.39 -15.30
N VAL A 24 23.39 33.65 -15.66
CA VAL A 24 24.52 32.72 -15.54
C VAL A 24 24.72 32.44 -14.06
N PHE A 25 24.48 31.19 -13.63
CA PHE A 25 24.90 30.73 -12.32
C PHE A 25 26.40 30.40 -12.39
N ASN A 26 27.20 31.16 -11.65
CA ASN A 26 28.59 30.86 -11.41
C ASN A 26 28.70 29.54 -10.63
N ALA A 27 29.53 28.64 -11.14
CA ALA A 27 29.87 27.36 -10.52
C ALA A 27 30.52 27.57 -9.14
N ILE A 28 30.01 26.85 -8.15
CA ILE A 28 30.63 26.72 -6.83
C ILE A 28 31.77 25.70 -6.94
N PRO A 29 32.99 26.00 -6.46
CA PRO A 29 34.10 25.05 -6.52
C PRO A 29 33.90 23.90 -5.52
N ASN A 30 34.14 22.67 -6.00
CA ASN A 30 34.16 21.44 -5.21
C ASN A 30 35.22 21.49 -4.10
N PRO A 31 34.91 21.08 -2.86
CA PRO A 31 35.94 20.88 -1.84
C PRO A 31 36.73 19.59 -2.12
N THR A 32 38.06 19.74 -2.16
CA THR A 32 39.06 18.67 -2.22
C THR A 32 38.96 17.70 -1.02
N PRO A 33 39.09 16.38 -1.20
CA PRO A 33 39.17 15.45 -0.09
C PRO A 33 40.58 15.45 0.53
N SER A 34 40.67 15.67 1.84
CA SER A 34 41.87 15.45 2.65
C SER A 34 42.14 13.95 2.86
N PRO A 35 43.40 13.49 2.92
CA PRO A 35 43.72 12.09 3.14
C PRO A 35 43.49 11.72 4.62
N PHE A 36 42.56 10.81 4.90
CA PHE A 36 42.46 10.18 6.21
C PHE A 36 43.50 9.06 6.33
N GLN A 37 44.32 9.18 7.37
CA GLN A 37 45.33 8.21 7.78
C GLN A 37 44.72 6.85 8.10
N ALA A 38 45.26 5.80 7.47
CA ALA A 38 45.03 4.42 7.86
C ALA A 38 45.68 4.17 9.24
N SER A 39 44.86 3.95 10.25
CA SER A 39 45.31 3.46 11.55
C SER A 39 45.27 1.93 11.54
N ILE A 40 46.46 1.34 11.50
CA ILE A 40 46.71 -0.09 11.68
C ILE A 40 46.37 -0.44 13.13
N PHE A 41 45.37 -1.28 13.36
CA PHE A 41 45.23 -2.00 14.62
C PHE A 41 45.30 -3.51 14.39
N SER A 42 46.39 -4.03 14.94
CA SER A 42 46.85 -5.40 15.09
C SER A 42 45.75 -6.44 15.31
N LEU A 43 45.74 -7.45 14.45
CA LEU A 43 45.18 -8.78 14.72
C LEU A 43 45.96 -9.43 15.87
N ASN A 44 45.27 -10.09 16.79
CA ASN A 44 45.90 -11.03 17.71
C ASN A 44 45.05 -12.33 17.75
N PRO A 45 45.59 -13.47 17.31
CA PRO A 45 44.84 -14.71 17.18
C PRO A 45 44.80 -15.47 18.51
N ARG A 46 43.61 -15.84 18.99
CA ARG A 46 43.47 -16.79 20.10
C ARG A 46 43.02 -18.17 19.59
N LYS A 47 43.98 -19.10 19.70
CA LYS A 47 43.90 -20.57 19.78
C LYS A 47 42.50 -21.19 19.81
N LEU A 48 42.28 -22.07 18.83
CA LEU A 48 41.30 -23.15 18.86
C LEU A 48 41.91 -24.38 19.57
N THR A 49 41.14 -25.03 20.45
CA THR A 49 41.40 -26.38 20.98
C THR A 49 40.14 -27.24 20.84
N PRO A 50 40.25 -28.55 20.56
CA PRO A 50 39.11 -29.40 20.16
C PRO A 50 38.55 -30.30 21.27
N MET A 51 37.31 -30.76 21.04
CA MET A 51 36.59 -31.94 21.58
C MET A 51 36.16 -31.92 23.07
N ASP A 52 34.84 -32.08 23.31
CA ASP A 52 34.25 -33.36 23.74
C ASP A 52 32.72 -33.26 23.94
N LEU A 53 31.99 -34.29 23.47
CA LEU A 53 30.59 -34.57 23.80
C LEU A 53 30.53 -35.32 25.14
N PRO A 54 29.46 -35.10 25.94
CA PRO A 54 28.69 -36.28 26.32
C PRO A 54 27.16 -36.10 26.37
N ARG A 55 26.54 -37.22 25.98
CA ARG A 55 25.23 -37.80 26.34
C ARG A 55 24.24 -37.05 27.23
N ASN A 56 23.02 -37.04 26.69
CA ASN A 56 21.70 -37.18 27.29
C ASN A 56 21.64 -37.83 28.69
N VAL A 57 21.00 -37.15 29.65
CA VAL A 57 20.45 -37.73 30.88
C VAL A 57 19.12 -37.04 31.20
N SER A 58 18.05 -37.83 31.32
CA SER A 58 16.74 -37.39 31.78
C SER A 58 16.65 -37.32 33.30
N SER A 59 15.69 -36.49 33.77
CA SER A 59 15.00 -36.51 35.06
C SER A 59 15.69 -35.89 36.28
N ALA A 60 15.12 -34.78 36.79
CA ALA A 60 14.36 -34.76 38.05
C ALA A 60 13.95 -33.31 38.42
N ALA A 61 12.77 -33.19 39.01
CA ALA A 61 12.10 -31.97 39.41
C ALA A 61 12.88 -31.17 40.47
N VAL A 62 12.84 -29.84 40.36
CA VAL A 62 13.00 -28.92 41.49
C VAL A 62 11.97 -27.81 41.34
N VAL A 63 11.06 -27.78 42.31
CA VAL A 63 10.13 -26.69 42.59
C VAL A 63 10.95 -25.46 42.95
N GLY A 64 10.71 -24.36 42.23
CA GLY A 64 11.27 -23.05 42.52
C GLY A 64 10.29 -21.99 42.07
N ASP A 65 9.53 -21.46 43.03
CA ASP A 65 8.75 -20.25 42.89
C ASP A 65 9.65 -19.14 42.34
N ASN A 66 9.32 -18.66 41.15
CA ASN A 66 9.77 -17.38 40.65
C ASN A 66 8.58 -16.72 39.99
N ASP A 67 7.91 -15.85 40.77
CA ASP A 67 7.05 -14.77 40.32
C ASP A 67 7.85 -13.86 39.37
N SER A 68 8.08 -14.34 38.16
CA SER A 68 8.42 -13.47 37.04
C SER A 68 7.09 -13.06 36.45
N ALA A 69 6.64 -11.86 36.85
CA ALA A 69 5.53 -11.15 36.27
C ALA A 69 5.70 -11.11 34.75
N THR A 70 5.16 -12.14 34.09
CA THR A 70 4.98 -12.17 32.67
C THR A 70 3.85 -11.18 32.46
N THR A 71 4.22 -9.96 32.04
CA THR A 71 3.29 -8.96 31.56
C THR A 71 2.55 -9.59 30.38
N THR A 72 1.47 -10.31 30.69
CA THR A 72 0.48 -10.77 29.74
C THR A 72 -0.11 -9.50 29.16
N LEU A 73 0.36 -9.15 27.96
CA LEU A 73 -0.26 -8.11 27.16
C LEU A 73 -1.75 -8.47 27.07
N PRO A 74 -2.66 -7.61 27.53
CA PRO A 74 -4.08 -7.88 27.39
C PRO A 74 -4.43 -7.64 25.93
N ILE A 75 -4.26 -8.66 25.10
CA ILE A 75 -4.76 -8.69 23.72
C ILE A 75 -5.76 -9.84 23.65
N ASP A 76 -6.82 -9.74 24.45
CA ASP A 76 -8.10 -10.32 24.07
C ASP A 76 -8.85 -9.24 23.27
N SER A 77 -8.33 -8.94 22.08
CA SER A 77 -9.11 -8.26 21.05
C SER A 77 -9.33 -9.30 19.96
N GLY A 78 -10.56 -9.75 19.79
CA GLY A 78 -10.93 -10.68 18.72
C GLY A 78 -10.39 -10.22 17.37
N ALA A 79 -10.16 -11.16 16.46
CA ALA A 79 -9.54 -10.90 15.15
C ALA A 79 -10.18 -9.70 14.43
N ARG A 80 -9.35 -8.78 13.92
CA ARG A 80 -9.80 -7.60 13.18
C ARG A 80 -10.21 -8.00 11.76
N ILE A 81 -11.50 -8.29 11.62
CA ILE A 81 -12.09 -8.81 10.39
C ILE A 81 -13.08 -7.80 9.81
N GLY A 82 -12.99 -7.57 8.50
CA GLY A 82 -13.98 -6.83 7.71
C GLY A 82 -14.60 -7.73 6.65
N GLU A 83 -15.91 -7.61 6.45
CA GLU A 83 -16.69 -8.43 5.52
C GLU A 83 -17.65 -7.55 4.71
N VAL A 84 -17.54 -7.64 3.39
CA VAL A 84 -18.30 -6.79 2.46
C VAL A 84 -18.90 -7.65 1.36
N LYS A 85 -20.19 -7.46 1.12
CA LYS A 85 -20.88 -7.96 -0.07
C LYS A 85 -21.44 -6.77 -0.84
N ARG A 86 -21.08 -6.68 -2.13
CA ARG A 86 -21.49 -5.59 -3.03
C ARG A 86 -22.07 -6.21 -4.31
N VAL A 87 -23.26 -5.75 -4.70
CA VAL A 87 -23.97 -6.28 -5.87
C VAL A 87 -24.47 -5.10 -6.71
N THR A 88 -24.13 -5.10 -8.00
CA THR A 88 -24.63 -4.16 -9.01
C THR A 88 -25.23 -4.94 -10.18
N LYS A 89 -25.53 -4.24 -11.29
CA LYS A 89 -25.91 -4.90 -12.55
C LYS A 89 -24.70 -5.48 -13.30
N GLU A 90 -23.51 -4.96 -13.03
CA GLU A 90 -22.26 -5.32 -13.70
C GLU A 90 -21.54 -6.43 -12.93
N THR A 91 -21.53 -6.36 -11.59
CA THR A 91 -20.74 -7.27 -10.75
C THR A 91 -21.47 -7.74 -9.48
N ASN A 92 -20.97 -8.85 -8.93
CA ASN A 92 -21.32 -9.37 -7.61
C ASN A 92 -20.03 -9.80 -6.91
N VAL A 93 -19.69 -9.07 -5.85
CA VAL A 93 -18.40 -9.16 -5.15
C VAL A 93 -18.63 -9.46 -3.67
N SER A 94 -17.89 -10.42 -3.14
CA SER A 94 -17.82 -10.76 -1.72
C SER A 94 -16.37 -10.76 -1.27
N VAL A 95 -16.05 -9.99 -0.25
CA VAL A 95 -14.70 -9.86 0.32
C VAL A 95 -14.74 -10.10 1.82
N LYS A 96 -13.77 -10.84 2.33
CA LYS A 96 -13.46 -10.97 3.76
C LYS A 96 -11.96 -10.80 3.96
N ILE A 97 -11.57 -9.88 4.84
CA ILE A 97 -10.17 -9.62 5.18
C ILE A 97 -9.98 -9.74 6.69
N ASN A 98 -9.00 -10.54 7.10
CA ASN A 98 -8.49 -10.58 8.47
C ASN A 98 -7.13 -9.85 8.53
N LEU A 99 -7.06 -8.75 9.27
CA LEU A 99 -5.80 -8.00 9.45
C LEU A 99 -4.79 -8.73 10.34
N ASP A 100 -5.28 -9.61 11.22
CA ASP A 100 -4.49 -10.41 12.16
C ASP A 100 -4.40 -11.87 11.69
N GLY A 101 -4.25 -12.05 10.38
CA GLY A 101 -4.25 -13.35 9.73
C GLY A 101 -2.92 -14.09 9.77
N SER A 102 -2.85 -15.11 8.93
CA SER A 102 -1.67 -15.95 8.71
C SER A 102 -1.17 -15.95 7.27
N GLY A 103 -1.83 -15.18 6.39
CA GLY A 103 -1.50 -15.08 4.97
C GLY A 103 -2.29 -16.05 4.09
N VAL A 104 -3.45 -16.52 4.54
CA VAL A 104 -4.32 -17.39 3.74
C VAL A 104 -4.91 -16.59 2.58
N ALA A 105 -4.79 -17.11 1.37
CA ALA A 105 -5.40 -16.53 0.17
C ALA A 105 -6.45 -17.48 -0.41
N ASP A 106 -7.65 -16.95 -0.67
CA ASP A 106 -8.72 -17.61 -1.42
C ASP A 106 -9.42 -16.58 -2.31
N SER A 107 -8.70 -16.17 -3.36
CA SER A 107 -9.14 -15.17 -4.33
C SER A 107 -9.60 -15.84 -5.63
N SER A 108 -10.80 -15.48 -6.08
CA SER A 108 -11.38 -15.89 -7.36
C SER A 108 -12.22 -14.73 -7.88
N SER A 109 -11.56 -13.78 -8.54
CA SER A 109 -12.19 -12.59 -9.13
C SER A 109 -12.72 -12.81 -10.54
N GLY A 110 -12.26 -13.87 -11.22
CA GLY A 110 -12.46 -14.05 -12.66
C GLY A 110 -11.36 -13.41 -13.51
N ILE A 111 -10.41 -12.70 -12.89
CA ILE A 111 -9.25 -12.09 -13.52
C ILE A 111 -7.99 -12.77 -12.95
N PRO A 112 -7.40 -13.77 -13.63
CA PRO A 112 -6.35 -14.61 -13.04
C PRO A 112 -5.10 -13.85 -12.56
N PHE A 113 -4.72 -12.78 -13.26
CA PHE A 113 -3.58 -11.97 -12.86
C PHE A 113 -3.87 -11.15 -11.59
N LEU A 114 -5.10 -10.63 -11.44
CA LEU A 114 -5.52 -9.95 -10.21
C LEU A 114 -5.55 -10.92 -9.03
N ASP A 115 -6.02 -12.15 -9.24
CA ASP A 115 -6.01 -13.20 -8.21
C ASP A 115 -4.58 -13.46 -7.71
N HIS A 116 -3.61 -13.61 -8.62
CA HIS A 116 -2.19 -13.74 -8.29
C HIS A 116 -1.66 -12.52 -7.49
N MET A 117 -2.11 -11.30 -7.81
CA MET A 117 -1.73 -10.10 -7.05
C MET A 117 -2.32 -10.07 -5.64
N LEU A 118 -3.56 -10.53 -5.47
CA LEU A 118 -4.20 -10.65 -4.15
C LEU A 118 -3.52 -11.74 -3.30
N ASP A 119 -2.98 -12.79 -3.92
CA ASP A 119 -2.16 -13.78 -3.21
C ASP A 119 -0.88 -13.14 -2.65
N GLN A 120 -0.27 -12.19 -3.36
CA GLN A 120 0.89 -11.44 -2.85
C GLN A 120 0.51 -10.56 -1.65
N LEU A 121 -0.68 -9.94 -1.70
CA LEU A 121 -1.22 -9.16 -0.60
C LEU A 121 -1.36 -10.02 0.67
N ALA A 122 -1.96 -11.20 0.55
CA ALA A 122 -2.11 -12.15 1.65
C ALA A 122 -0.75 -12.62 2.17
N SER A 123 0.09 -13.19 1.30
CA SER A 123 1.36 -13.83 1.67
C SER A 123 2.35 -12.86 2.33
N HIS A 124 2.51 -11.66 1.77
CA HIS A 124 3.48 -10.70 2.29
C HIS A 124 2.92 -9.79 3.39
N GLY A 125 1.61 -9.60 3.42
CA GLY A 125 0.90 -8.86 4.46
C GLY A 125 0.57 -9.68 5.70
N LEU A 126 0.59 -11.01 5.59
CA LEU A 126 -0.02 -11.96 6.55
C LEU A 126 -1.52 -11.69 6.78
N PHE A 127 -2.20 -11.16 5.78
CA PHE A 127 -3.64 -11.00 5.81
C PHE A 127 -4.31 -12.29 5.35
N ASP A 128 -5.40 -12.69 5.99
CA ASP A 128 -6.27 -13.69 5.36
C ASP A 128 -7.20 -12.95 4.39
N VAL A 129 -7.08 -13.24 3.10
CA VAL A 129 -7.76 -12.54 2.01
C VAL A 129 -8.66 -13.52 1.28
N HIS A 130 -9.97 -13.34 1.42
CA HIS A 130 -10.97 -14.08 0.68
C HIS A 130 -11.71 -13.13 -0.26
N VAL A 131 -11.66 -13.42 -1.56
CA VAL A 131 -12.35 -12.62 -2.58
C VAL A 131 -13.09 -13.56 -3.52
N LYS A 132 -14.38 -13.34 -3.69
CA LYS A 132 -15.19 -13.98 -4.74
C LYS A 132 -15.85 -12.88 -5.55
N ALA A 133 -15.60 -12.86 -6.85
CA ALA A 133 -16.30 -11.96 -7.76
C ALA A 133 -16.81 -12.68 -9.00
N THR A 134 -17.95 -12.22 -9.48
CA THR A 134 -18.43 -12.48 -10.83
C THR A 134 -18.80 -11.14 -11.44
N GLY A 135 -18.42 -10.90 -12.68
CA GLY A 135 -18.79 -9.70 -13.40
C GLY A 135 -18.82 -9.88 -14.91
N ASP A 136 -19.01 -8.79 -15.60
CA ASP A 136 -19.13 -8.69 -17.05
C ASP A 136 -17.78 -8.72 -17.80
N ILE A 137 -16.90 -9.67 -17.44
CA ILE A 137 -15.55 -9.89 -18.03
C ILE A 137 -15.55 -10.01 -19.57
N HIS A 138 -16.70 -10.36 -20.17
CA HIS A 138 -16.88 -10.43 -21.61
C HIS A 138 -16.90 -9.04 -22.30
N ILE A 139 -17.14 -7.96 -21.54
CA ILE A 139 -17.00 -6.58 -21.99
C ILE A 139 -15.54 -6.18 -21.82
N ASP A 140 -15.06 -6.11 -20.57
CA ASP A 140 -13.66 -5.99 -20.18
C ASP A 140 -13.47 -6.34 -18.69
N ASP A 141 -12.23 -6.21 -18.20
CA ASP A 141 -11.88 -6.48 -16.80
C ASP A 141 -12.22 -5.30 -15.85
N HIS A 142 -12.69 -4.16 -16.35
CA HIS A 142 -12.71 -2.88 -15.64
C HIS A 142 -13.64 -2.90 -14.43
N HIS A 143 -14.93 -3.19 -14.64
CA HIS A 143 -15.92 -3.16 -13.56
C HIS A 143 -15.57 -4.17 -12.47
N THR A 144 -15.12 -5.37 -12.85
CA THR A 144 -14.73 -6.41 -11.88
C THR A 144 -13.51 -5.98 -11.07
N ASN A 145 -12.47 -5.44 -11.71
CA ASN A 145 -11.28 -4.93 -11.03
C ASN A 145 -11.62 -3.80 -10.05
N GLU A 146 -12.39 -2.80 -10.51
CA GLU A 146 -12.82 -1.66 -9.69
C GLU A 146 -13.63 -2.12 -8.48
N ASP A 147 -14.66 -2.95 -8.70
CA ASP A 147 -15.59 -3.32 -7.65
C ASP A 147 -14.96 -4.26 -6.60
N VAL A 148 -13.99 -5.08 -7.01
CA VAL A 148 -13.12 -5.83 -6.10
C VAL A 148 -12.31 -4.86 -5.24
N ALA A 149 -11.66 -3.86 -5.83
CA ALA A 149 -10.88 -2.87 -5.09
C ALA A 149 -11.73 -2.05 -4.10
N LEU A 150 -12.92 -1.59 -4.53
CA LEU A 150 -13.87 -0.86 -3.68
C LEU A 150 -14.30 -1.71 -2.47
N ALA A 151 -14.60 -2.99 -2.70
CA ALA A 151 -15.00 -3.92 -1.64
C ALA A 151 -13.85 -4.23 -0.67
N ILE A 152 -12.63 -4.43 -1.19
CA ILE A 152 -11.41 -4.58 -0.38
C ILE A 152 -11.18 -3.35 0.49
N GLY A 153 -11.21 -2.14 -0.08
CA GLY A 153 -11.00 -0.92 0.69
C GLY A 153 -12.05 -0.73 1.79
N THR A 154 -13.32 -1.08 1.52
CA THR A 154 -14.39 -1.06 2.53
C THR A 154 -14.16 -2.11 3.63
N ALA A 155 -13.72 -3.31 3.28
CA ALA A 155 -13.40 -4.36 4.26
C ALA A 155 -12.22 -3.96 5.14
N LEU A 156 -11.19 -3.34 4.58
CA LEU A 156 -10.07 -2.76 5.34
C LEU A 156 -10.56 -1.69 6.32
N LEU A 157 -11.43 -0.78 5.88
CA LEU A 157 -11.99 0.27 6.74
C LEU A 157 -12.76 -0.33 7.92
N GLN A 158 -13.58 -1.35 7.69
CA GLN A 158 -14.33 -2.06 8.74
C GLN A 158 -13.38 -2.75 9.72
N ALA A 159 -12.40 -3.50 9.21
CA ALA A 159 -11.43 -4.25 10.02
C ALA A 159 -10.56 -3.32 10.89
N LEU A 160 -10.25 -2.12 10.39
CA LEU A 160 -9.48 -1.11 11.12
C LEU A 160 -10.22 -0.49 12.31
N GLY A 161 -11.55 -0.49 12.30
CA GLY A 161 -12.38 0.08 13.36
C GLY A 161 -11.99 1.52 13.72
N ASP A 162 -11.76 1.76 15.02
CA ASP A 162 -11.38 3.08 15.55
C ASP A 162 -9.88 3.41 15.43
N ARG A 163 -9.09 2.50 14.83
CA ARG A 163 -7.65 2.66 14.56
C ARG A 163 -6.82 2.91 15.81
N LYS A 164 -7.29 2.48 16.98
CA LYS A 164 -6.53 2.59 18.23
C LYS A 164 -5.34 1.64 18.24
N GLY A 165 -4.23 2.14 18.78
CA GLY A 165 -3.04 1.33 19.04
C GLY A 165 -2.24 0.91 17.82
N ILE A 166 -2.66 1.22 16.59
CA ILE A 166 -1.89 0.86 15.39
C ILE A 166 -0.70 1.80 15.15
N ASN A 167 0.29 1.33 14.40
CA ASN A 167 1.41 2.16 13.92
C ASN A 167 0.96 3.33 13.02
N ARG A 168 -0.16 3.15 12.31
CA ARG A 168 -0.81 4.10 11.37
C ARG A 168 -0.03 4.38 10.08
N PHE A 169 1.28 4.54 10.19
CA PHE A 169 2.17 4.74 9.04
C PHE A 169 2.88 3.44 8.69
N GLY A 170 3.02 3.22 7.39
CA GLY A 170 3.72 2.08 6.84
C GLY A 170 4.53 2.50 5.63
N ASN A 171 5.72 1.91 5.48
CA ASN A 171 6.59 2.20 4.37
C ASN A 171 7.49 1.00 4.05
N PHE A 172 7.54 0.60 2.79
CA PHE A 172 8.38 -0.51 2.35
C PHE A 172 8.79 -0.36 0.88
N SER A 173 10.01 -0.78 0.56
CA SER A 173 10.46 -0.96 -0.82
C SER A 173 10.68 -2.43 -1.11
N ALA A 174 10.03 -2.95 -2.15
CA ALA A 174 10.19 -4.34 -2.58
C ALA A 174 10.82 -4.39 -3.97
N PRO A 175 11.91 -5.16 -4.16
CA PRO A 175 12.38 -5.53 -5.48
C PRO A 175 11.62 -6.74 -6.02
N LEU A 176 11.63 -6.88 -7.34
CA LEU A 176 11.44 -8.15 -8.02
C LEU A 176 12.30 -8.13 -9.28
N ASP A 177 13.36 -8.92 -9.27
CA ASP A 177 14.43 -8.89 -10.26
C ASP A 177 14.93 -7.45 -10.51
N GLU A 178 14.72 -6.90 -11.71
CA GLU A 178 15.14 -5.55 -12.07
C GLU A 178 14.17 -4.45 -11.63
N ALA A 179 12.95 -4.82 -11.22
CA ALA A 179 11.96 -3.88 -10.70
C ALA A 179 12.22 -3.54 -9.24
N LEU A 180 11.99 -2.28 -8.89
CA LEU A 180 12.06 -1.79 -7.51
C LEU A 180 10.96 -0.76 -7.29
N ILE A 181 10.01 -1.11 -6.42
CA ILE A 181 8.86 -0.27 -6.08
C ILE A 181 8.91 0.12 -4.62
N HIS A 182 8.60 1.38 -4.34
CA HIS A 182 8.49 1.94 -3.01
C HIS A 182 7.06 2.33 -2.72
N VAL A 183 6.52 1.86 -1.59
CA VAL A 183 5.18 2.20 -1.12
C VAL A 183 5.25 2.83 0.26
N SER A 184 4.60 3.98 0.41
CA SER A 184 4.41 4.67 1.69
C SER A 184 2.94 4.99 1.87
N LEU A 185 2.39 4.72 3.06
CA LEU A 185 0.97 4.94 3.35
C LEU A 185 0.71 5.45 4.76
N ASP A 186 -0.41 6.17 4.90
CA ASP A 186 -0.99 6.67 6.15
C ASP A 186 -2.46 6.21 6.21
N LEU A 187 -2.82 5.47 7.26
CA LEU A 187 -4.21 5.09 7.58
C LEU A 187 -4.98 6.28 8.15
N SER A 188 -5.11 7.30 7.31
CA SER A 188 -5.31 8.70 7.69
C SER A 188 -6.77 9.11 7.82
N GLY A 189 -7.67 8.39 7.14
CA GLY A 189 -9.07 8.77 6.98
C GLY A 189 -9.29 9.71 5.79
N ARG A 190 -8.25 9.97 4.99
CA ARG A 190 -8.27 10.88 3.84
C ARG A 190 -7.84 10.10 2.59
N PRO A 191 -8.77 9.84 1.65
CA PRO A 191 -8.45 9.12 0.43
C PRO A 191 -7.52 9.96 -0.46
N TYR A 192 -6.38 9.38 -0.83
CA TYR A 192 -5.44 9.98 -1.76
C TYR A 192 -4.52 8.92 -2.36
N LEU A 193 -4.28 8.99 -3.67
CA LEU A 193 -3.29 8.18 -4.37
C LEU A 193 -2.26 9.08 -5.05
N GLY A 194 -0.98 8.88 -4.71
CA GLY A 194 0.14 9.32 -5.54
C GLY A 194 0.72 8.11 -6.26
N TYR A 195 0.70 8.10 -7.59
CA TYR A 195 1.10 6.95 -8.41
C TYR A 195 1.99 7.42 -9.56
N ASN A 196 3.06 6.68 -9.84
CA ASN A 196 3.95 6.99 -10.97
C ASN A 196 4.52 5.74 -11.68
N LEU A 197 3.84 4.59 -11.57
CA LEU A 197 4.33 3.40 -12.26
C LEU A 197 4.31 3.66 -13.78
N ASP A 198 5.41 3.33 -14.42
CA ASP A 198 5.55 3.32 -15.88
C ASP A 198 5.58 1.86 -16.32
N ILE A 199 4.41 1.36 -16.74
CA ILE A 199 4.19 -0.04 -17.12
C ILE A 199 4.22 -0.12 -18.66
N PRO A 200 5.29 -0.67 -19.27
CA PRO A 200 5.56 -0.48 -20.70
C PRO A 200 4.73 -1.36 -21.65
N THR A 201 3.95 -2.31 -21.13
CA THR A 201 3.06 -3.14 -21.94
C THR A 201 1.61 -2.87 -21.57
N GLN A 202 0.70 -2.90 -22.55
CA GLN A 202 -0.73 -2.66 -22.31
C GLN A 202 -1.39 -3.81 -21.53
N ARG A 203 -0.86 -5.03 -21.64
CA ARG A 203 -1.41 -6.25 -21.03
C ARG A 203 -0.32 -7.05 -20.32
N VAL A 204 -0.71 -7.75 -19.26
CA VAL A 204 0.05 -8.85 -18.65
C VAL A 204 -0.85 -10.08 -18.60
N GLY A 205 -0.53 -11.09 -19.40
CA GLY A 205 -1.51 -12.13 -19.73
C GLY A 205 -2.71 -11.50 -20.45
N THR A 206 -3.91 -11.66 -19.88
CA THR A 206 -5.13 -11.00 -20.37
C THR A 206 -5.45 -9.70 -19.63
N TYR A 207 -4.77 -9.39 -18.52
CA TYR A 207 -5.13 -8.27 -17.66
C TYR A 207 -4.63 -6.93 -18.20
N ASP A 208 -5.53 -5.96 -18.28
CA ASP A 208 -5.21 -4.60 -18.74
C ASP A 208 -4.42 -3.81 -17.68
N THR A 209 -3.23 -3.36 -18.05
CA THR A 209 -2.29 -2.72 -17.11
C THR A 209 -2.74 -1.35 -16.61
N GLN A 210 -3.66 -0.68 -17.31
CA GLN A 210 -4.26 0.56 -16.81
C GLN A 210 -5.08 0.32 -15.55
N LEU A 211 -5.59 -0.91 -15.36
CA LEU A 211 -6.41 -1.27 -14.22
C LEU A 211 -5.63 -1.36 -12.90
N VAL A 212 -4.30 -1.39 -12.95
CA VAL A 212 -3.45 -1.38 -11.75
C VAL A 212 -3.59 -0.05 -11.00
N GLU A 213 -3.53 1.08 -11.71
CA GLU A 213 -3.73 2.40 -11.10
C GLU A 213 -5.17 2.53 -10.58
N HIS A 214 -6.15 2.12 -11.40
CA HIS A 214 -7.56 2.12 -11.01
C HIS A 214 -7.83 1.26 -9.77
N PHE A 215 -7.20 0.09 -9.65
CA PHE A 215 -7.34 -0.77 -8.47
C PHE A 215 -6.93 -0.02 -7.20
N PHE A 216 -5.73 0.59 -7.19
CA PHE A 216 -5.28 1.33 -6.01
C PHE A 216 -6.10 2.60 -5.77
N GLN A 217 -6.55 3.29 -6.83
CA GLN A 217 -7.38 4.48 -6.69
C GLN A 217 -8.73 4.15 -6.03
N SER A 218 -9.38 3.08 -6.48
CA SER A 218 -10.64 2.61 -5.90
C SER A 218 -10.47 2.09 -4.48
N LEU A 219 -9.38 1.38 -4.21
CA LEU A 219 -9.04 0.92 -2.86
C LEU A 219 -8.85 2.08 -1.88
N VAL A 220 -8.12 3.15 -2.25
CA VAL A 220 -7.93 4.29 -1.35
C VAL A 220 -9.21 5.05 -1.09
N ASN A 221 -10.09 5.14 -2.10
CA ASN A 221 -11.36 5.87 -2.02
C ASN A 221 -12.28 5.30 -0.94
N THR A 222 -12.36 3.97 -0.81
CA THR A 222 -13.23 3.32 0.19
C THR A 222 -12.54 2.98 1.50
N SER A 223 -11.21 2.77 1.51
CA SER A 223 -10.46 2.58 2.76
C SER A 223 -10.21 3.89 3.52
N GLY A 224 -10.25 5.02 2.83
CA GLY A 224 -9.89 6.32 3.38
C GLY A 224 -8.41 6.38 3.76
N MET A 225 -7.53 5.76 2.97
CA MET A 225 -6.08 5.81 3.20
C MET A 225 -5.40 6.83 2.28
N THR A 226 -4.27 7.37 2.72
CA THR A 226 -3.34 8.08 1.86
C THR A 226 -2.26 7.09 1.43
N LEU A 227 -2.06 6.92 0.12
CA LEU A 227 -1.15 5.93 -0.46
C LEU A 227 -0.25 6.59 -1.50
N HIS A 228 1.05 6.31 -1.42
CA HIS A 228 2.02 6.66 -2.45
C HIS A 228 2.70 5.41 -2.97
N ILE A 229 2.73 5.24 -4.29
CA ILE A 229 3.38 4.15 -5.00
C ILE A 229 4.40 4.78 -5.95
N ARG A 230 5.67 4.43 -5.78
CA ARG A 230 6.78 4.98 -6.57
C ARG A 230 7.60 3.90 -7.25
N GLN A 231 7.68 3.93 -8.58
CA GLN A 231 8.67 3.16 -9.34
C GLN A 231 10.03 3.82 -9.23
N LEU A 232 11.02 3.04 -8.79
CA LEU A 232 12.42 3.45 -8.70
C LEU A 232 13.26 2.82 -9.82
N ALA A 233 12.91 1.59 -10.21
CA ALA A 233 13.46 0.86 -11.35
C ALA A 233 12.44 -0.18 -11.83
N GLY A 234 12.61 -0.69 -13.04
CA GLY A 234 11.81 -1.79 -13.60
C GLY A 234 11.62 -1.67 -15.10
N LYS A 235 11.52 -2.81 -15.78
CA LYS A 235 11.27 -2.89 -17.21
C LYS A 235 10.19 -3.90 -17.57
N ASN A 236 10.13 -5.02 -16.87
CA ASN A 236 9.11 -6.03 -17.07
C ASN A 236 7.83 -5.61 -16.33
N SER A 237 6.72 -5.50 -17.06
CA SER A 237 5.42 -5.09 -16.52
C SER A 237 4.93 -6.00 -15.38
N HIS A 238 5.11 -7.31 -15.50
CA HIS A 238 4.78 -8.26 -14.43
C HIS A 238 5.59 -7.93 -13.19
N HIS A 239 6.91 -7.77 -13.33
CA HIS A 239 7.81 -7.52 -12.19
C HIS A 239 7.47 -6.21 -11.48
N ILE A 240 7.16 -5.15 -12.24
CA ILE A 240 6.72 -3.85 -11.71
C ILE A 240 5.43 -3.99 -10.89
N ILE A 241 4.41 -4.66 -11.43
CA ILE A 241 3.11 -4.78 -10.75
C ILE A 241 3.23 -5.69 -9.53
N GLU A 242 3.89 -6.84 -9.65
CA GLU A 242 4.03 -7.77 -8.54
C GLU A 242 4.88 -7.16 -7.40
N ALA A 243 5.99 -6.48 -7.72
CA ALA A 243 6.76 -5.73 -6.72
C ALA A 243 5.91 -4.64 -6.02
N THR A 244 4.98 -4.01 -6.74
CA THR A 244 4.03 -3.04 -6.18
C THR A 244 3.14 -3.68 -5.12
N PHE A 245 2.50 -4.82 -5.44
CA PHE A 245 1.64 -5.52 -4.48
C PHE A 245 2.43 -6.03 -3.27
N LYS A 246 3.66 -6.52 -3.47
CA LYS A 246 4.56 -6.93 -2.37
C LYS A 246 4.92 -5.76 -1.44
N ALA A 247 5.29 -4.62 -2.03
CA ALA A 247 5.61 -3.41 -1.27
C ALA A 247 4.39 -2.87 -0.51
N PHE A 248 3.23 -2.83 -1.17
CA PHE A 248 1.97 -2.43 -0.56
C PHE A 248 1.57 -3.35 0.60
N ALA A 249 1.65 -4.67 0.43
CA ALA A 249 1.31 -5.64 1.46
C ALA A 249 2.15 -5.45 2.74
N ARG A 250 3.47 -5.25 2.57
CA ARG A 250 4.40 -5.03 3.68
C ARG A 250 4.19 -3.68 4.37
N ALA A 251 4.00 -2.61 3.59
CA ALA A 251 3.69 -1.29 4.13
C ALA A 251 2.35 -1.30 4.88
N LEU A 252 1.32 -1.94 4.33
CA LEU A 252 0.02 -2.03 4.97
C LEU A 252 0.10 -2.82 6.28
N ARG A 253 0.78 -3.97 6.26
CA ARG A 253 1.03 -4.77 7.47
C ARG A 253 1.68 -3.93 8.56
N GLN A 254 2.75 -3.23 8.23
CA GLN A 254 3.42 -2.36 9.19
C GLN A 254 2.45 -1.33 9.77
N ALA A 255 1.63 -0.67 8.94
CA ALA A 255 0.70 0.35 9.39
C ALA A 255 -0.44 -0.20 10.28
N THR A 256 -0.87 -1.44 10.04
CA THR A 256 -1.95 -2.11 10.77
C THR A 256 -1.47 -2.80 12.05
N GLU A 257 -0.18 -3.08 12.20
CA GLU A 257 0.38 -3.69 13.41
C GLU A 257 0.22 -2.79 14.64
N TYR A 258 0.12 -3.43 15.81
CA TYR A 258 -0.01 -2.75 17.09
C TYR A 258 1.32 -2.13 17.53
N ASP A 259 1.29 -0.84 17.86
CA ASP A 259 2.39 -0.11 18.49
C ASP A 259 2.37 -0.35 20.00
N THR A 260 3.28 -1.20 20.47
CA THR A 260 3.39 -1.60 21.88
C THR A 260 3.64 -0.43 22.84
N ARG A 261 4.13 0.71 22.32
CA ARG A 261 4.42 1.91 23.13
C ARG A 261 3.25 2.89 23.20
N ARG A 262 2.25 2.74 22.32
CA ARG A 262 1.05 3.62 22.31
C ARG A 262 -0.02 3.22 23.31
N LEU A 263 0.04 2.00 23.84
CA LEU A 263 -0.89 1.51 24.86
C LEU A 263 -2.37 1.73 24.47
N GLY A 264 -2.72 1.45 23.21
CA GLY A 264 -4.10 1.55 22.71
C GLY A 264 -4.61 2.98 22.44
N THR A 265 -3.76 3.99 22.51
CA THR A 265 -4.15 5.36 22.13
C THR A 265 -4.30 5.51 20.61
N VAL A 266 -5.20 6.40 20.17
CA VAL A 266 -5.31 6.74 18.75
C VAL A 266 -4.05 7.49 18.31
N PRO A 267 -3.37 7.10 17.22
CA PRO A 267 -2.17 7.77 16.74
C PRO A 267 -2.49 9.12 16.09
N ARG A 268 -2.67 10.17 16.92
CA ARG A 268 -3.11 11.51 16.50
C ARG A 268 -2.44 12.64 17.30
N TYR A 269 -2.37 13.83 16.70
CA TYR A 269 -2.14 15.09 17.40
C TYR A 269 -3.45 15.88 17.38
N GLY A 270 -4.12 16.03 18.52
CA GLY A 270 -5.43 16.73 18.65
C GLY A 270 -6.65 15.94 18.15
N ALA A 271 -7.79 16.03 18.87
CA ALA A 271 -9.12 15.50 18.49
C ALA A 271 -9.55 16.17 17.17
N PHE A 272 -9.70 15.51 16.01
CA PHE A 272 -10.82 14.70 15.53
C PHE A 272 -10.32 13.83 14.37
N LEU A 273 -10.58 12.52 14.41
CA LEU A 273 -10.62 11.69 13.21
C LEU A 273 -12.10 11.32 13.20
N PHE A 274 -12.79 11.52 12.09
CA PHE A 274 -14.22 11.22 11.99
C PHE A 274 -14.45 9.80 12.51
N CYS A 275 -14.95 9.71 13.74
CA CYS A 275 -15.58 8.52 14.24
C CYS A 275 -16.86 8.44 13.42
N ALA A 276 -16.92 7.54 12.46
CA ALA A 276 -18.19 7.09 11.95
C ALA A 276 -18.85 6.31 13.09
N GLU A 277 -19.40 7.05 14.05
CA GLU A 277 -20.23 6.51 15.09
C GLU A 277 -21.42 5.87 14.38
N THR A 278 -21.49 4.56 14.47
CA THR A 278 -22.51 3.68 13.88
C THR A 278 -23.87 3.95 14.52
N LYS A 279 -24.43 5.13 14.29
CA LYS A 279 -25.87 5.31 14.27
C LYS A 279 -26.32 4.90 12.88
N ARG A 280 -27.26 3.94 12.83
CA ARG A 280 -27.97 3.48 11.63
C ARG A 280 -28.28 4.65 10.69
N ILE A 281 -27.45 4.83 9.66
CA ILE A 281 -27.81 5.63 8.50
C ILE A 281 -28.35 4.62 7.49
N SER A 282 -29.64 4.75 7.21
CA SER A 282 -30.31 3.99 6.17
C SER A 282 -29.61 4.25 4.83
N PHE A 283 -29.24 3.17 4.14
CA PHE A 283 -28.69 3.19 2.77
C PHE A 283 -29.74 3.77 1.81
N HIS A 284 -29.78 5.09 1.61
CA HIS A 284 -30.57 5.68 0.54
C HIS A 284 -30.09 7.00 -0.07
N SER A 285 -28.86 7.45 0.17
CA SER A 285 -28.32 8.61 -0.56
C SER A 285 -26.80 8.68 -0.53
N ILE A 286 -26.16 7.84 -1.33
CA ILE A 286 -24.82 8.12 -1.90
C ILE A 286 -24.83 7.60 -3.33
N TYR A 287 -25.57 8.29 -4.20
CA TYR A 287 -25.45 8.20 -5.65
C TYR A 287 -25.87 9.56 -6.17
N TYR A 288 -24.95 10.52 -6.17
CA TYR A 288 -24.97 11.72 -7.02
C TYR A 288 -23.69 12.49 -6.71
N PHE A 289 -22.60 12.09 -7.34
CA PHE A 289 -21.46 12.89 -7.78
C PHE A 289 -20.48 11.90 -8.41
N PHE A 290 -19.92 12.26 -9.56
CA PHE A 290 -19.25 11.39 -10.55
C PHE A 290 -20.19 10.80 -11.62
N LEU A 291 -20.65 11.68 -12.50
CA LEU A 291 -20.67 11.48 -13.95
C LEU A 291 -19.70 12.50 -14.56
#